data_AF-A0A3M1CIJ0-F1
#
_entry.id   AF-A0A3M1CIJ0-F1
#
_cell.length_a   1.000
_cell.length_b   1.000
_cell.length_c   1.000
_cell.angle_alpha   90.00
_cell.angle_beta   90.00
_cell.angle_gamma   90.00
#
_symmetry.space_group_name_H-M   'P 1'
#
loop_
_entity.id
_entity.type
_entity.pdbx_description
1 polymer ?
#
loop_
_entity_poly.entity_id
_entity_poly.type
_entity_poly.pdbx_seq_one_letter_code
_entity_poly.pdbx_strand_id
1 'polypeptide(L)'
;MPPTLSQNEVDALMDALEQGQIDTDDGKASGPQPEAKPYDLTSRDRIVRGSMPMLDVVNGRMARRLAQRLSDQLQEDVSLTAQPAAPMKLGEFLSYQPQPACINIVGFAPLLG
;
A
#
# COMPACT_ATOMS: atom_id res chain seq x y z
N MET A 1 -4.65 -44.12 3.88
CA MET A 1 -5.83 -44.23 3.00
C MET A 1 -7.03 -43.75 3.79
N PRO A 2 -7.79 -42.74 3.33
CA PRO A 2 -9.04 -42.36 4.00
C PRO A 2 -10.02 -43.55 3.99
N PRO A 3 -10.88 -43.71 5.00
CA PRO A 3 -11.83 -44.82 5.04
C PRO A 3 -12.80 -44.69 3.86
N THR A 4 -12.69 -45.59 2.89
CA THR A 4 -13.69 -45.73 1.85
C THR A 4 -14.92 -46.34 2.49
N LEU A 5 -15.99 -45.55 2.61
CA LEU A 5 -17.31 -46.02 3.01
C LEU A 5 -17.67 -47.25 2.16
N SER A 6 -18.13 -48.30 2.82
CA SER A 6 -18.59 -49.49 2.12
C SER A 6 -19.88 -49.16 1.36
N GLN A 7 -20.14 -49.85 0.24
CA GLN A 7 -21.28 -49.56 -0.63
C GLN A 7 -22.63 -49.55 0.14
N ASN A 8 -22.75 -50.39 1.16
CA ASN A 8 -23.93 -50.45 2.03
C ASN A 8 -24.13 -49.16 2.85
N GLU A 9 -23.06 -48.47 3.25
CA GLU A 9 -23.15 -47.20 3.99
C GLU A 9 -23.52 -46.05 3.05
N VAL A 10 -23.10 -46.12 1.78
CA VAL A 10 -23.52 -45.16 0.75
C VAL A 10 -25.00 -45.30 0.43
N ASP A 11 -25.49 -46.53 0.29
CA ASP A 11 -26.89 -46.80 0.00
C ASP A 11 -27.78 -46.39 1.19
N ALA A 12 -27.33 -46.62 2.43
CA ALA A 12 -28.04 -46.14 3.62
C ALA A 12 -28.10 -44.60 3.72
N LEU A 13 -27.05 -43.90 3.27
CA LEU A 13 -27.03 -42.44 3.20
C LEU A 13 -27.92 -41.89 2.07
N MET A 14 -28.02 -42.59 0.94
CA MET A 14 -28.92 -42.23 -0.16
C MET A 14 -30.38 -42.45 0.23
N ASP A 15 -30.72 -43.58 0.87
CA ASP A 15 -32.07 -43.81 1.39
C ASP A 15 -32.45 -42.76 2.45
N ALA A 16 -31.51 -42.39 3.33
CA ALA A 16 -31.75 -41.34 4.34
C ALA A 16 -31.95 -39.95 3.71
N LEU A 17 -31.27 -39.66 2.58
CA LEU A 17 -31.45 -38.43 1.80
C LEU A 17 -32.79 -38.40 1.06
N GLU A 18 -33.19 -39.52 0.43
CA GLU A 18 -34.47 -39.65 -0.25
C GLU A 18 -35.66 -39.60 0.72
N GLN A 19 -35.49 -40.12 1.94
CA GLN A 19 -36.51 -40.07 3.00
C GLN A 19 -36.57 -38.71 3.71
N GLY A 20 -35.70 -37.75 3.34
CA GLY A 20 -35.73 -36.38 3.87
C GLY A 20 -35.48 -36.28 5.38
N GLN A 21 -34.86 -37.29 6.01
CA GLN A 21 -34.58 -37.32 7.45
C GLN A 21 -33.27 -36.61 7.82
N ILE A 22 -32.59 -35.99 6.85
CA ILE A 22 -31.38 -35.22 7.07
C ILE A 22 -31.76 -33.75 6.92
N ASP A 23 -31.78 -33.02 8.04
CA ASP A 23 -31.79 -31.55 8.03
C ASP A 23 -30.52 -31.10 7.31
N THR A 24 -30.64 -30.87 6.00
CA THR A 24 -29.64 -30.14 5.25
C THR A 24 -29.88 -28.69 5.65
N ASP A 25 -29.14 -28.23 6.66
CA ASP A 25 -29.08 -26.81 7.01
C ASP A 25 -28.53 -26.07 5.79
N ASP A 26 -29.42 -25.73 4.87
CA ASP A 26 -29.19 -24.80 3.78
C ASP A 26 -28.63 -23.54 4.44
N GLY A 27 -27.32 -23.34 4.27
CA GLY A 27 -26.51 -22.32 4.92
C GLY A 27 -27.07 -20.91 4.80
N LYS A 28 -28.13 -20.62 5.55
CA LYS A 28 -28.56 -19.29 5.92
C LYS A 28 -27.64 -18.91 7.06
N ALA A 29 -26.49 -18.37 6.65
CA ALA A 29 -25.71 -17.46 7.47
C ALA A 29 -26.65 -16.37 8.01
N SER A 30 -27.31 -16.66 9.12
CA SER A 30 -28.13 -15.75 9.91
C SER A 30 -27.19 -14.93 10.76
N GLY A 31 -26.31 -14.20 10.10
CA GLY A 31 -25.57 -13.08 10.66
C GLY A 31 -25.99 -11.84 9.86
N PRO A 32 -26.09 -10.66 10.47
CA PRO A 32 -26.39 -9.45 9.73
C PRO A 32 -25.39 -9.33 8.57
N GLN A 33 -25.89 -9.33 7.32
CA GLN A 33 -25.08 -8.97 6.16
C GLN A 33 -24.36 -7.66 6.54
N PRO A 34 -23.02 -7.58 6.40
CA PRO A 34 -22.36 -6.30 6.60
C PRO A 34 -22.89 -5.37 5.53
N GLU A 35 -23.83 -4.51 5.93
CA GLU A 35 -24.34 -3.41 5.13
C GLU A 35 -23.14 -2.70 4.52
N ALA A 36 -23.07 -2.64 3.19
CA ALA A 36 -21.95 -2.05 2.49
C ALA A 36 -21.86 -0.58 2.89
N LYS A 37 -20.98 -0.28 3.86
CA LYS A 37 -20.80 1.09 4.34
C LYS A 37 -20.28 1.93 3.18
N PRO A 38 -20.96 3.05 2.83
CA PRO A 38 -20.43 3.99 1.85
C PRO A 38 -19.07 4.46 2.34
N TYR A 39 -18.04 4.09 1.60
CA TYR A 39 -16.66 4.31 1.96
C TYR A 39 -16.16 5.55 1.23
N ASP A 40 -16.12 6.67 1.95
CA ASP A 40 -15.67 7.94 1.42
C ASP A 40 -14.14 7.99 1.32
N LEU A 41 -13.65 7.83 0.09
CA LEU A 41 -12.23 7.90 -0.27
C LEU A 41 -11.63 9.31 -0.15
N THR A 42 -12.46 10.35 -0.02
CA THR A 42 -12.02 11.75 0.09
C THR A 42 -11.74 12.16 1.54
N SER A 43 -12.32 11.45 2.51
CA SER A 43 -12.21 11.75 3.95
C SER A 43 -10.91 11.27 4.60
N ARG A 44 -10.16 10.41 3.91
CA ARG A 44 -8.79 10.10 4.33
C ARG A 44 -7.88 11.17 3.78
N ASP A 45 -7.73 12.22 4.57
CA ASP A 45 -6.48 12.96 4.64
C ASP A 45 -5.41 11.90 4.92
N ARG A 46 -4.85 11.33 3.85
CA ARG A 46 -3.75 10.39 3.90
C ARG A 46 -2.51 11.22 4.22
N ILE A 47 -2.57 11.97 5.32
CA ILE A 47 -1.40 12.37 6.06
C ILE A 47 -0.78 11.03 6.42
N VAL A 48 0.20 10.63 5.63
CA VAL A 48 1.20 9.66 6.05
C VAL A 48 1.86 10.33 7.27
N ARG A 49 1.24 10.17 8.45
CA ARG A 49 1.84 10.48 9.74
C ARG A 49 2.89 9.39 9.97
N GLY A 50 3.97 9.47 9.21
CA GLY A 50 4.96 8.42 9.09
C GLY A 50 5.99 8.75 8.02
N SER A 51 7.18 8.16 8.16
CA SER A 51 8.23 8.24 7.15
C SER A 51 7.70 7.79 5.79
N MET A 52 8.28 8.33 4.72
CA MET A 52 8.01 7.89 3.34
C MET A 52 9.14 6.97 2.88
N PRO A 53 9.21 5.70 3.33
CA PRO A 53 10.39 4.86 3.14
C PRO A 53 10.74 4.64 1.68
N MET A 54 9.74 4.55 0.79
CA MET A 54 9.99 4.44 -0.64
C MET A 54 10.58 5.73 -1.22
N LEU A 55 10.13 6.90 -0.76
CA LEU A 55 10.69 8.19 -1.18
C LEU A 55 12.12 8.35 -0.65
N ASP A 56 12.41 7.87 0.57
CA ASP A 56 13.76 7.87 1.14
C ASP A 56 14.71 6.99 0.31
N VAL A 57 14.26 5.81 -0.12
CA VAL A 57 15.03 4.93 -1.01
C VAL A 57 15.28 5.61 -2.37
N VAL A 58 14.26 6.25 -2.95
CA VAL A 58 14.39 6.96 -4.23
C VAL A 58 15.36 8.15 -4.10
N ASN A 59 15.20 8.97 -3.06
CA ASN A 59 16.08 10.11 -2.78
C ASN A 59 17.52 9.67 -2.50
N GLY A 60 17.72 8.57 -1.75
CA GLY A 60 19.05 8.02 -1.53
C GLY A 60 19.73 7.55 -2.82
N ARG A 61 18.98 6.95 -3.75
CA ARG A 61 19.48 6.60 -5.09
C ARG A 61 19.79 7.84 -5.93
N MET A 62 18.92 8.85 -5.87
CA MET A 62 19.14 10.13 -6.57
C MET A 62 20.39 10.84 -6.06
N ALA A 63 20.57 10.95 -4.74
CA ALA A 63 21.72 11.59 -4.11
C ALA A 63 23.04 10.91 -4.54
N ARG A 64 23.08 9.57 -4.57
CA ARG A 64 24.25 8.82 -5.04
C ARG A 64 24.57 9.12 -6.50
N ARG A 65 23.57 9.15 -7.38
CA ARG A 65 23.76 9.47 -8.81
C ARG A 65 24.17 10.92 -9.00
N LEU A 66 23.57 11.84 -8.26
CA LEU A 66 23.91 13.27 -8.32
C LEU A 66 25.34 13.51 -7.85
N ALA A 67 25.78 12.82 -6.79
CA ALA A 67 27.15 12.91 -6.28
C ALA A 67 28.15 12.47 -7.36
N GLN A 68 27.93 11.30 -7.97
CA GLN A 68 28.77 10.81 -9.06
C GLN A 68 28.84 11.82 -10.22
N ARG A 69 27.71 12.36 -10.64
CA ARG A 69 27.66 13.32 -11.77
C ARG A 69 28.32 14.65 -11.44
N LEU A 70 28.17 15.15 -10.22
CA LEU A 70 28.83 16.37 -9.78
C LEU A 70 30.34 16.16 -9.65
N SER A 71 30.76 15.02 -9.11
CA SER A 71 32.18 14.67 -9.03
C SER A 71 32.83 14.58 -10.40
N ASP A 72 32.18 13.95 -11.37
CA ASP A 72 32.67 13.88 -12.74
C ASP A 72 32.80 15.27 -13.38
N GLN A 73 31.85 16.17 -13.10
CA GLN A 73 31.82 17.51 -13.69
C GLN A 73 32.77 18.50 -13.01
N LEU A 74 32.93 18.42 -11.68
CA LEU A 74 33.79 19.29 -10.88
C LEU A 74 35.22 18.77 -10.79
N GLN A 75 35.46 17.49 -11.12
CA GLN A 75 36.73 16.80 -10.93
C GLN A 75 37.18 16.75 -9.46
N GLU A 76 36.22 16.73 -8.53
CA GLU A 76 36.43 16.66 -7.08
C GLU A 76 35.53 15.58 -6.45
N ASP A 77 35.95 15.02 -5.31
CA ASP A 77 35.14 14.03 -4.61
C ASP A 77 34.00 14.70 -3.81
N VAL A 78 32.76 14.45 -4.22
CA VAL A 78 31.55 15.08 -3.67
C VAL A 78 30.73 14.03 -2.95
N SER A 79 30.53 14.22 -1.65
CA SER A 79 29.65 13.37 -0.84
C SER A 79 28.27 14.02 -0.67
N LEU A 80 27.21 13.28 -1.01
CA LEU A 80 25.82 13.69 -0.80
C LEU A 80 25.08 12.62 0.00
N THR A 81 24.35 13.08 1.03
CA THR A 81 23.51 12.24 1.88
C THR A 81 22.08 12.77 1.86
N ALA A 82 21.12 11.92 1.50
CA ALA A 82 19.71 12.27 1.56
C ALA A 82 19.18 12.18 3.00
N GLN A 83 18.46 13.20 3.45
CA GLN A 83 17.73 13.16 4.71
C GLN A 83 16.34 12.54 4.52
N PRO A 84 15.77 11.92 5.57
CA PRO A 84 14.42 11.35 5.51
C PRO A 84 13.39 12.42 5.13
N ALA A 85 12.49 12.07 4.21
CA ALA A 85 11.43 12.95 3.77
C ALA A 85 10.36 13.07 4.86
N ALA A 86 10.01 14.31 5.21
CA ALA A 86 8.92 14.63 6.13
C ALA A 86 7.90 15.55 5.45
N PRO A 87 6.59 15.35 5.68
CA PRO A 87 5.58 16.26 5.16
C PRO A 87 5.69 17.63 5.83
N MET A 88 5.71 18.70 5.04
CA MET A 88 5.71 20.08 5.52
C MET A 88 4.79 20.95 4.66
N LYS A 89 4.21 22.00 5.25
CA LYS A 89 3.36 22.94 4.50
C LYS A 89 4.24 23.80 3.60
N LEU A 90 3.78 24.09 2.37
CA LEU A 90 4.53 24.92 1.43
C LEU A 90 4.83 26.32 1.97
N GLY A 91 3.87 26.96 2.65
CA GLY A 91 4.10 28.28 3.26
C GLY A 91 5.18 28.27 4.34
N GLU A 92 5.30 27.17 5.09
CA GLU A 92 6.35 26.97 6.10
C GLU A 92 7.72 26.74 5.43
N PHE A 93 7.75 25.92 4.36
CA PHE A 93 8.96 25.71 3.55
C PHE A 93 9.52 27.03 2.99
N LEU A 94 8.66 27.88 2.43
CA LEU A 94 9.07 29.18 1.89
C LEU A 94 9.60 30.13 2.96
N SER A 95 9.02 30.08 4.16
CA SER A 95 9.45 30.90 5.30
C SER A 95 10.79 30.45 5.88
N TYR A 96 11.16 29.17 5.69
CA TYR A 96 12.41 28.60 6.17
C TYR A 96 13.62 28.89 5.26
N GLN A 97 13.40 29.32 4.01
CA GLN A 97 14.51 29.49 3.06
C GLN A 97 15.38 30.71 3.39
N PRO A 98 16.71 30.58 3.40
CA PRO A 98 17.62 31.71 3.57
C PRO A 98 17.55 32.65 2.37
N GLN A 99 17.74 33.94 2.57
CA GLN A 99 17.88 34.90 1.47
C GLN A 99 19.36 35.20 1.18
N PRO A 100 19.84 35.05 -0.07
CA PRO A 100 19.15 34.56 -1.27
C PRO A 100 19.10 33.01 -1.36
N ALA A 101 18.02 32.46 -1.91
CA ALA A 101 17.87 31.02 -2.19
C ALA A 101 17.69 30.75 -3.70
N CYS A 102 18.27 29.65 -4.17
CA CYS A 102 18.05 29.12 -5.52
C CYS A 102 16.93 28.07 -5.47
N ILE A 103 15.71 28.46 -5.89
CA ILE A 103 14.54 27.58 -5.91
C ILE A 103 14.21 27.19 -7.35
N ASN A 104 14.06 25.91 -7.62
CA ASN A 104 13.73 25.37 -8.94
C ASN A 104 12.43 24.57 -8.87
N ILE A 105 11.56 24.74 -9.86
CA ILE A 105 10.31 23.98 -10.02
C ILE A 105 10.53 22.96 -11.13
N VAL A 106 10.30 21.68 -10.84
CA VAL A 106 10.47 20.57 -11.78
C VAL A 106 9.19 19.74 -11.78
N GLY A 107 8.61 19.55 -12.97
CA GLY A 107 7.46 18.66 -13.17
C GLY A 107 7.91 17.27 -13.61
N PHE A 108 7.16 16.24 -13.23
CA PHE A 108 7.48 14.85 -13.54
C PHE A 108 6.32 14.16 -14.28
N ALA A 109 6.28 14.22 -15.61
CA ALA A 109 5.28 13.46 -16.37
C ALA A 109 5.46 11.92 -16.16
N PRO A 110 4.39 11.12 -15.96
CA PRO A 110 2.97 11.46 -16.03
C PRO A 110 2.32 11.85 -14.67
N LEU A 111 3.11 12.10 -13.63
CA LEU A 111 2.59 12.52 -12.34
C LEU A 111 1.94 13.91 -12.50
N LEU A 112 0.78 14.10 -11.88
CA LEU A 112 0.15 15.41 -11.83
C LEU A 112 0.93 16.29 -10.86
N GLY A 113 1.56 17.35 -11.39
CA GLY A 113 2.42 18.27 -10.64
C GLY A 113 3.66 18.66 -11.42
#